data_AF-A0A6L7YKP5-F1
#
_entry.id   AF-A0A6L7YKP5-F1
#
_cell.length_a   1.000
_cell.length_b   1.000
_cell.length_c   1.000
_cell.angle_alpha   90.00
_cell.angle_beta   90.00
_cell.angle_gamma   90.00
#
_symmetry.space_group_name_H-M   'P 1'
#
loop_
_entity.id
_entity.type
_entity.pdbx_description
1 polymer ?
#
loop_
_entity_poly.entity_id
_entity_poly.type
_entity_poly.pdbx_seq_one_letter_code
_entity_poly.pdbx_strand_id
1 'polypeptide(L)'
;MTFVTESILNRRWMFALLAAVAALALLLSACDGDDDEAEEAMEAEEASEADEATLGVVFPRPTGSTEVRVSLAEWAVEPAVNVVDEGEIYFLVDNLGPADPHEFVIIRSDLPIDQLPVDDTGFVPEDAIDVVAEIEPYLPGSSASIALNLPAGRYLLICNIVELEEGEWESHYLEGMRAEFTVQAAGEDASEAEDAEAGIVNPKPEGATEVRVSLAEWTVAPAVSTVQSGDIDFLVDNLGPADPPEVVVVRPDAHSEE
;
A
#
# COMPACT_ATOMS: atom_id res chain seq x y z
N MET A 1 -55.71 -13.65 -37.70
CA MET A 1 -55.92 -14.98 -37.12
C MET A 1 -55.12 -15.08 -35.83
N THR A 2 -55.83 -15.14 -34.73
CA THR A 2 -55.36 -15.30 -33.35
C THR A 2 -55.31 -16.79 -33.04
N PHE A 3 -54.21 -17.31 -32.50
CA PHE A 3 -54.22 -18.57 -31.76
C PHE A 3 -53.32 -18.44 -30.53
N VAL A 4 -53.96 -18.05 -29.44
CA VAL A 4 -53.59 -18.37 -28.08
C VAL A 4 -54.06 -19.81 -27.84
N THR A 5 -53.21 -20.65 -27.25
CA THR A 5 -53.66 -21.84 -26.51
C THR A 5 -52.75 -22.07 -25.31
N GLU A 6 -53.21 -21.62 -24.15
CA GLU A 6 -52.96 -22.30 -22.88
C GLU A 6 -53.81 -23.58 -22.83
N SER A 7 -53.23 -24.67 -22.31
CA SER A 7 -54.00 -25.66 -21.53
C SER A 7 -53.08 -26.49 -20.63
N ILE A 8 -53.01 -26.02 -19.39
CA ILE A 8 -52.91 -26.72 -18.12
C ILE A 8 -53.52 -28.14 -18.16
N LEU A 9 -52.81 -29.19 -17.72
CA LEU A 9 -53.18 -30.07 -16.58
C LEU A 9 -52.26 -31.32 -16.42
N ASN A 10 -51.67 -31.40 -15.22
CA ASN A 10 -51.46 -32.62 -14.41
C ASN A 10 -50.56 -33.76 -14.90
N ARG A 11 -49.36 -33.86 -14.31
CA ARG A 11 -49.01 -34.97 -13.39
C ARG A 11 -47.67 -34.77 -12.66
N ARG A 12 -47.78 -34.24 -11.44
CA ARG A 12 -47.25 -34.81 -10.18
C ARG A 12 -45.88 -35.51 -10.26
N TRP A 13 -44.78 -34.76 -10.15
CA TRP A 13 -43.56 -35.27 -9.49
C TRP A 13 -43.06 -34.21 -8.52
N MET A 14 -42.81 -34.68 -7.31
CA MET A 14 -42.88 -33.99 -6.04
C MET A 14 -41.54 -33.31 -5.73
N PHE A 15 -41.57 -32.03 -5.38
CA PHE A 15 -40.44 -31.29 -4.83
C PHE A 15 -40.05 -31.88 -3.47
N ALA A 16 -38.76 -32.13 -3.29
CA ALA A 16 -38.15 -32.47 -2.01
C ALA A 16 -37.99 -31.19 -1.18
N LEU A 17 -38.64 -31.16 -0.02
CA LEU A 17 -38.42 -30.19 1.05
C LEU A 17 -38.23 -31.03 2.31
N LEU A 18 -36.99 -31.09 2.81
CA LEU A 18 -36.63 -31.78 4.04
C LEU A 18 -36.28 -30.72 5.08
N ALA A 19 -37.15 -30.61 6.08
CA ALA A 19 -36.87 -29.98 7.35
C ALA A 19 -37.30 -30.92 8.47
N ALA A 20 -36.63 -30.78 9.61
CA ALA A 20 -36.90 -31.36 10.93
C ALA A 20 -36.16 -32.65 11.32
N VAL A 21 -35.04 -32.39 12.00
CA VAL A 21 -34.43 -33.09 13.14
C VAL A 21 -35.40 -33.95 13.96
N ALA A 22 -35.00 -35.19 14.25
CA ALA A 22 -35.28 -35.86 15.52
C ALA A 22 -34.19 -36.88 15.82
N ALA A 23 -33.40 -36.60 16.85
CA ALA A 23 -32.38 -37.48 17.41
C ALA A 23 -33.01 -38.75 17.99
N LEU A 24 -32.42 -39.90 17.68
CA LEU A 24 -32.62 -41.13 18.45
C LEU A 24 -31.33 -41.95 18.45
N ALA A 25 -30.48 -41.68 19.44
CA ALA A 25 -29.33 -42.50 19.78
C ALA A 25 -29.80 -43.65 20.69
N LEU A 26 -29.61 -44.90 20.26
CA LEU A 26 -29.64 -46.11 21.11
C LEU A 26 -29.29 -47.36 20.28
N LEU A 27 -28.00 -47.71 20.17
CA LEU A 27 -27.49 -49.06 19.86
C LEU A 27 -26.06 -49.11 20.46
N LEU A 28 -25.90 -49.73 21.64
CA LEU A 28 -25.40 -51.09 21.88
C LEU A 28 -23.91 -51.29 21.57
N SER A 29 -23.19 -51.68 22.61
CA SER A 29 -21.78 -52.04 22.66
C SER A 29 -21.42 -53.23 21.77
N ALA A 30 -20.26 -53.17 21.12
CA ALA A 30 -19.39 -54.32 20.90
C ALA A 30 -17.96 -53.84 20.59
N CYS A 31 -16.99 -54.25 21.41
CA CYS A 31 -15.56 -54.29 21.05
C CYS A 31 -15.35 -55.33 19.96
N ASP A 32 -14.47 -55.09 18.99
CA ASP A 32 -13.41 -56.01 18.49
C ASP A 32 -12.72 -55.41 17.24
N GLY A 33 -11.38 -55.43 17.18
CA GLY A 33 -10.63 -55.30 15.92
C GLY A 33 -9.61 -54.17 15.83
N ASP A 34 -8.34 -54.56 16.00
CA ASP A 34 -7.09 -53.87 15.66
C ASP A 34 -7.03 -53.52 14.15
N ASP A 35 -6.27 -52.48 13.79
CA ASP A 35 -5.43 -52.32 12.57
C ASP A 35 -5.31 -50.84 12.16
N ASP A 36 -4.05 -50.41 12.04
CA ASP A 36 -3.55 -49.08 11.70
C ASP A 36 -4.07 -48.48 10.38
N GLU A 37 -3.94 -47.15 10.24
CA GLU A 37 -3.49 -46.35 9.08
C GLU A 37 -4.11 -44.92 9.14
N ALA A 38 -3.23 -43.90 9.20
CA ALA A 38 -3.29 -42.55 8.58
C ALA A 38 -4.57 -41.68 8.76
N GLU A 39 -4.59 -40.38 9.01
CA GLU A 39 -3.71 -39.21 8.79
C GLU A 39 -4.53 -38.05 9.44
N GLU A 40 -4.02 -37.23 10.36
CA GLU A 40 -3.33 -35.97 10.07
C GLU A 40 -3.91 -35.21 8.87
N ALA A 41 -4.82 -34.26 9.12
CA ALA A 41 -4.88 -32.95 8.44
C ALA A 41 -6.21 -32.24 8.78
N MET A 42 -6.14 -31.26 9.69
CA MET A 42 -6.87 -30.00 9.58
C MET A 42 -6.33 -29.06 10.67
N GLU A 43 -5.04 -28.76 10.58
CA GLU A 43 -4.52 -27.44 10.95
C GLU A 43 -4.24 -26.73 9.62
N ALA A 44 -5.24 -25.98 9.16
CA ALA A 44 -5.16 -25.08 8.01
C ALA A 44 -6.28 -24.04 8.17
N GLU A 45 -6.18 -23.25 9.23
CA GLU A 45 -7.01 -22.07 9.50
C GLU A 45 -6.08 -20.99 10.04
N GLU A 46 -5.08 -20.60 9.25
CA GLU A 46 -4.33 -19.34 9.38
C GLU A 46 -3.93 -18.94 7.95
N ALA A 47 -4.93 -18.83 7.06
CA ALA A 47 -4.84 -17.86 5.97
C ALA A 47 -5.27 -16.54 6.62
N SER A 48 -4.44 -15.51 6.54
CA SER A 48 -4.73 -14.22 7.15
C SER A 48 -6.09 -13.73 6.63
N GLU A 49 -7.09 -13.77 7.50
CA GLU A 49 -8.25 -12.92 7.32
C GLU A 49 -7.68 -11.51 7.31
N ALA A 50 -7.83 -10.79 6.19
CA ALA A 50 -7.64 -9.35 6.16
C ALA A 50 -8.53 -8.79 7.27
N ASP A 51 -7.92 -8.40 8.39
CA ASP A 51 -8.61 -7.61 9.42
C ASP A 51 -9.21 -6.42 8.68
N GLU A 52 -10.53 -6.24 8.80
CA GLU A 52 -11.29 -5.26 8.01
C GLU A 52 -10.53 -3.93 7.93
N ALA A 53 -10.04 -3.57 6.75
CA ALA A 53 -9.11 -2.48 6.57
C ALA A 53 -9.62 -1.20 7.27
N THR A 54 -8.74 -0.56 8.05
CA THR A 54 -9.09 0.64 8.81
C THR A 54 -8.43 1.88 8.20
N LEU A 55 -8.72 3.07 8.75
CA LEU A 55 -7.99 4.25 8.33
C LEU A 55 -6.51 4.12 8.73
N GLY A 56 -5.62 4.48 7.81
CA GLY A 56 -4.18 4.49 8.08
C GLY A 56 -3.82 5.36 9.30
N VAL A 57 -2.78 4.93 10.01
CA VAL A 57 -2.28 5.62 11.21
C VAL A 57 -0.96 6.30 10.86
N VAL A 58 -0.93 7.62 10.99
CA VAL A 58 0.29 8.42 10.81
C VAL A 58 0.90 8.74 12.18
N PHE A 59 2.08 8.19 12.44
CA PHE A 59 2.90 8.53 13.60
C PHE A 59 3.72 9.80 13.34
N PRO A 60 4.05 10.58 14.37
CA PRO A 60 4.96 11.72 14.22
C PRO A 60 6.32 11.28 13.67
N ARG A 61 6.81 11.99 12.65
CA ARG A 61 8.13 11.77 12.09
C ARG A 61 9.22 12.00 13.15
N PRO A 62 10.17 11.06 13.35
CA PRO A 62 11.34 11.29 14.19
C PRO A 62 12.17 12.50 13.72
N THR A 63 12.85 13.16 14.65
CA THR A 63 13.71 14.30 14.30
C THR A 63 15.02 13.77 13.71
N GLY A 64 15.36 14.21 12.49
CA GLY A 64 16.59 13.81 11.82
C GLY A 64 16.47 12.54 10.96
N SER A 65 15.29 11.92 10.90
CA SER A 65 15.03 10.82 9.97
C SER A 65 14.90 11.32 8.53
N THR A 66 15.38 10.54 7.57
CA THR A 66 15.12 10.73 6.14
C THR A 66 13.65 10.42 5.85
N GLU A 67 12.89 11.36 5.29
CA GLU A 67 11.50 11.12 4.86
C GLU A 67 11.48 10.53 3.45
N VAL A 68 10.76 9.42 3.28
CA VAL A 68 10.43 8.83 1.99
C VAL A 68 8.91 8.82 1.86
N ARG A 69 8.38 9.52 0.86
CA ARG A 69 6.95 9.41 0.52
C ARG A 69 6.75 8.24 -0.42
N VAL A 70 5.66 7.52 -0.23
CA VAL A 70 5.27 6.40 -1.06
C VAL A 70 3.80 6.54 -1.41
N SER A 71 3.47 6.45 -2.69
CA SER A 71 2.09 6.36 -3.16
C SER A 71 1.75 4.90 -3.44
N LEU A 72 0.64 4.44 -2.91
CA LEU A 72 0.00 3.19 -3.30
C LEU A 72 -1.23 3.52 -4.13
N ALA A 73 -1.44 2.78 -5.21
CA ALA A 73 -2.67 2.74 -5.96
C ALA A 73 -2.77 1.36 -6.60
N GLU A 74 -3.93 1.02 -7.16
CA GLU A 74 -4.11 -0.26 -7.81
C GLU A 74 -2.99 -0.47 -8.84
N TRP A 75 -2.22 -1.55 -8.62
CA TRP A 75 -1.10 -2.00 -9.44
C TRP A 75 0.16 -1.14 -9.38
N ALA A 76 0.30 -0.27 -8.38
CA ALA A 76 1.45 0.60 -8.20
C ALA A 76 1.91 0.75 -6.75
N VAL A 77 3.21 0.59 -6.53
CA VAL A 77 3.93 1.10 -5.36
C VAL A 77 4.96 2.09 -5.87
N GLU A 78 4.87 3.35 -5.47
CA GLU A 78 5.68 4.42 -6.04
C GLU A 78 6.36 5.24 -4.94
N PRO A 79 7.58 4.87 -4.52
CA PRO A 79 8.36 5.73 -3.66
C PRO A 79 8.84 6.97 -4.45
N ALA A 80 8.71 8.15 -3.85
CA ALA A 80 9.12 9.43 -4.46
C ALA A 80 10.63 9.48 -4.76
N VAL A 81 11.42 8.73 -3.99
CA VAL A 81 12.83 8.43 -4.24
C VAL A 81 13.06 6.95 -4.01
N ASN A 82 13.84 6.31 -4.87
CA ASN A 82 14.16 4.89 -4.78
C ASN A 82 15.54 4.60 -4.19
N VAL A 83 16.30 5.63 -3.81
CA VAL A 83 17.61 5.52 -3.17
C VAL A 83 17.73 6.53 -2.04
N VAL A 84 18.16 6.08 -0.86
CA VAL A 84 18.48 6.93 0.30
C VAL A 84 19.71 6.41 1.03
N ASP A 85 20.33 7.23 1.88
CA ASP A 85 21.41 6.77 2.78
C ASP A 85 20.85 5.92 3.93
N GLU A 86 21.68 5.00 4.44
CA GLU A 86 21.37 4.20 5.62
C GLU A 86 21.16 5.03 6.88
N GLY A 87 20.28 4.56 7.75
CA GLY A 87 19.91 5.26 8.98
C GLY A 87 18.41 5.19 9.26
N GLU A 88 17.93 6.15 10.05
CA GLU A 88 16.51 6.26 10.37
C GLU A 88 15.74 6.83 9.19
N ILE A 89 14.87 6.00 8.60
CA ILE A 89 14.03 6.34 7.45
C ILE A 89 12.57 6.30 7.92
N TYR A 90 11.85 7.36 7.64
CA TYR A 90 10.43 7.51 7.88
C TYR A 90 9.68 7.40 6.57
N PHE A 91 8.93 6.32 6.39
CA PHE A 91 8.03 6.16 5.26
C PHE A 91 6.68 6.79 5.59
N LEU A 92 6.24 7.73 4.77
CA LEU A 92 4.86 8.22 4.74
C LEU A 92 4.18 7.64 3.51
N VAL A 93 3.21 6.77 3.72
CA VAL A 93 2.62 5.94 2.68
C VAL A 93 1.16 6.35 2.48
N ASP A 94 0.84 6.87 1.31
CA ASP A 94 -0.49 7.34 0.94
C ASP A 94 -1.20 6.27 0.10
N ASN A 95 -2.39 5.82 0.52
CA ASN A 95 -3.25 5.02 -0.36
C ASN A 95 -4.10 5.99 -1.22
N LEU A 96 -3.68 6.15 -2.47
CA LEU A 96 -4.31 6.99 -3.48
C LEU A 96 -5.22 6.20 -4.45
N GLY A 97 -5.35 4.88 -4.24
CA GLY A 97 -6.23 4.02 -5.04
C GLY A 97 -7.70 4.45 -4.92
N PRO A 98 -8.50 4.42 -6.00
CA PRO A 98 -9.94 4.67 -5.96
C PRO A 98 -10.77 3.70 -5.11
N ALA A 99 -10.36 2.44 -4.93
CA ALA A 99 -11.28 1.41 -4.46
C ALA A 99 -10.72 0.51 -3.36
N ASP A 100 -9.46 0.10 -3.47
CA ASP A 100 -8.99 -1.06 -2.70
C ASP A 100 -8.10 -0.68 -1.51
N PRO A 101 -8.23 -1.38 -0.37
CA PRO A 101 -7.25 -1.27 0.68
C PRO A 101 -5.90 -1.78 0.17
N HIS A 102 -4.85 -1.15 0.64
CA HIS A 102 -3.49 -1.58 0.34
C HIS A 102 -2.69 -1.67 1.63
N GLU A 103 -1.71 -2.56 1.62
CA GLU A 103 -0.71 -2.69 2.65
C GLU A 103 0.65 -2.23 2.12
N PHE A 104 1.62 -2.11 3.03
CA PHE A 104 2.98 -1.75 2.66
C PHE A 104 3.97 -2.64 3.38
N VAL A 105 4.54 -3.60 2.66
CA VAL A 105 5.54 -4.56 3.17
C VAL A 105 6.92 -4.18 2.67
N ILE A 106 7.89 -4.15 3.58
CA ILE A 106 9.30 -3.87 3.28
C ILE A 106 10.09 -5.15 3.46
N ILE A 107 10.73 -5.60 2.39
CA ILE A 107 11.44 -6.88 2.34
C ILE A 107 12.89 -6.61 2.00
N ARG A 108 13.83 -7.16 2.76
CA ARG A 108 15.24 -7.17 2.35
C ARG A 108 15.47 -8.33 1.38
N SER A 109 15.96 -8.06 0.18
CA SER A 109 16.12 -9.12 -0.81
C SER A 109 17.16 -8.82 -1.88
N ASP A 110 17.88 -9.87 -2.29
CA ASP A 110 18.73 -9.89 -3.48
C ASP A 110 17.99 -10.45 -4.72
N LEU A 111 16.75 -10.91 -4.54
CA LEU A 111 15.94 -11.37 -5.67
C LEU A 111 15.55 -10.19 -6.57
N PRO A 112 15.33 -10.44 -7.87
CA PRO A 112 14.63 -9.50 -8.73
C PRO A 112 13.24 -9.21 -8.17
N ILE A 113 12.78 -7.97 -8.38
CA ILE A 113 11.50 -7.48 -7.88
C ILE A 113 10.30 -8.37 -8.26
N ASP A 114 10.38 -9.07 -9.39
CA ASP A 114 9.34 -9.92 -9.95
C ASP A 114 9.53 -11.43 -9.69
N GLN A 115 10.43 -11.79 -8.78
CA GLN A 115 10.83 -13.17 -8.52
C GLN A 115 10.80 -13.54 -7.04
N LEU A 116 10.00 -12.85 -6.21
CA LEU A 116 9.67 -13.36 -4.89
C LEU A 116 8.90 -14.69 -5.02
N PRO A 117 9.11 -15.65 -4.11
CA PRO A 117 8.32 -16.88 -4.11
C PRO A 117 6.85 -16.54 -3.85
N VAL A 118 5.95 -17.15 -4.59
CA VAL A 118 4.50 -17.04 -4.39
C VAL A 118 3.88 -18.41 -4.23
N ASP A 119 2.78 -18.50 -3.50
CA ASP A 119 1.95 -19.70 -3.41
C ASP A 119 1.01 -19.84 -4.63
N ASP A 120 0.03 -20.75 -4.54
CA ASP A 120 -0.95 -21.02 -5.60
C ASP A 120 -2.03 -19.94 -5.75
N THR A 121 -2.14 -19.02 -4.80
CA THR A 121 -3.01 -17.84 -4.84
C THR A 121 -2.28 -16.60 -5.40
N GLY A 122 -0.95 -16.63 -5.40
CA GLY A 122 -0.11 -15.49 -5.76
C GLY A 122 0.33 -14.66 -4.54
N PHE A 123 0.06 -15.14 -3.33
CA PHE A 123 0.52 -14.55 -2.07
C PHE A 123 2.01 -14.86 -1.90
N VAL A 124 2.80 -13.90 -1.44
CA VAL A 124 4.21 -14.10 -1.08
C VAL A 124 4.26 -14.62 0.37
N PRO A 125 4.65 -15.88 0.62
CA PRO A 125 4.72 -16.40 1.98
C PRO A 125 5.82 -15.69 2.76
N GLU A 126 5.45 -14.94 3.80
CA GLU A 126 6.37 -14.07 4.53
C GLU A 126 7.44 -14.84 5.32
N ASP A 127 7.17 -16.08 5.68
CA ASP A 127 8.13 -16.99 6.30
C ASP A 127 9.22 -17.49 5.32
N ALA A 128 9.01 -17.29 4.02
CA ALA A 128 9.95 -17.66 2.96
C ALA A 128 10.87 -16.50 2.51
N ILE A 129 10.69 -15.30 3.07
CA ILE A 129 11.43 -14.08 2.72
C ILE A 129 11.90 -13.32 3.99
N ASP A 130 12.75 -12.31 3.82
CA ASP A 130 13.23 -11.47 4.93
C ASP A 130 12.35 -10.21 5.05
N VAL A 131 11.15 -10.36 5.62
CA VAL A 131 10.26 -9.24 5.95
C VAL A 131 10.89 -8.41 7.07
N VAL A 132 11.09 -7.13 6.80
CA VAL A 132 11.68 -6.17 7.74
C VAL A 132 10.60 -5.53 8.60
N ALA A 133 9.50 -5.12 7.96
CA ALA A 133 8.34 -4.52 8.58
C ALA A 133 7.18 -4.44 7.59
N GLU A 134 5.98 -4.20 8.13
CA GLU A 134 4.77 -4.00 7.35
C GLU A 134 3.90 -2.91 7.97
N ILE A 135 3.02 -2.36 7.13
CA ILE A 135 1.83 -1.63 7.53
C ILE A 135 0.64 -2.46 7.03
N GLU A 136 -0.18 -2.94 7.96
CA GLU A 136 -1.43 -3.67 7.71
C GLU A 136 -2.36 -2.94 6.72
N PRO A 137 -3.26 -3.66 6.02
CA PRO A 137 -4.18 -3.07 5.05
C PRO A 137 -4.94 -1.84 5.58
N TYR A 138 -4.90 -0.75 4.81
CA TYR A 138 -5.58 0.49 5.17
C TYR A 138 -6.35 1.12 4.00
N LEU A 139 -7.44 1.82 4.36
CA LEU A 139 -8.48 2.27 3.44
C LEU A 139 -7.97 3.30 2.41
N PRO A 140 -8.56 3.30 1.20
CA PRO A 140 -8.41 4.34 0.19
C PRO A 140 -8.53 5.77 0.75
N GLY A 141 -7.70 6.67 0.24
CA GLY A 141 -7.71 8.09 0.61
C GLY A 141 -7.20 8.38 2.02
N SER A 142 -6.54 7.42 2.67
CA SER A 142 -5.87 7.58 3.96
C SER A 142 -4.36 7.35 3.84
N SER A 143 -3.63 7.75 4.88
CA SER A 143 -2.17 7.64 4.94
C SER A 143 -1.76 6.87 6.18
N ALA A 144 -0.68 6.10 6.08
CA ALA A 144 -0.04 5.44 7.20
C ALA A 144 1.45 5.78 7.23
N SER A 145 2.11 5.54 8.37
CA SER A 145 3.56 5.73 8.43
C SER A 145 4.29 4.72 9.30
N ILE A 146 5.57 4.52 8.97
CA ILE A 146 6.47 3.68 9.74
C ILE A 146 7.89 4.29 9.72
N ALA A 147 8.58 4.27 10.86
CA ALA A 147 9.98 4.67 10.97
C ALA A 147 10.85 3.47 11.29
N LEU A 148 11.90 3.27 10.50
CA LEU A 148 12.79 2.13 10.60
C LEU A 148 14.24 2.58 10.47
N ASN A 149 15.13 1.99 11.26
CA ASN A 149 16.56 2.16 11.06
C ASN A 149 17.07 1.09 10.09
N LEU A 150 17.19 1.44 8.79
CA LEU A 150 17.61 0.49 7.76
C LEU A 150 19.11 0.59 7.47
N PRO A 151 19.86 -0.53 7.51
CA PRO A 151 21.24 -0.58 7.03
C PRO A 151 21.30 -0.50 5.50
N ALA A 152 22.50 -0.27 4.96
CA ALA A 152 22.72 -0.39 3.52
C ALA A 152 22.28 -1.78 2.98
N GLY A 153 21.55 -1.78 1.86
CA GLY A 153 21.01 -2.98 1.25
C GLY A 153 20.00 -2.71 0.14
N ARG A 154 19.59 -3.79 -0.54
CA ARG A 154 18.45 -3.78 -1.47
C ARG A 154 17.19 -4.21 -0.73
N TYR A 155 16.13 -3.47 -0.99
CA TYR A 155 14.81 -3.67 -0.44
C TYR A 155 13.79 -3.74 -1.57
N LEU A 156 12.75 -4.53 -1.36
CA LEU A 156 11.55 -4.55 -2.18
C LEU A 156 10.41 -4.01 -1.33
N LEU A 157 9.63 -3.11 -1.91
CA LEU A 157 8.41 -2.58 -1.32
C LEU A 157 7.25 -3.24 -2.06
N ILE A 158 6.31 -3.87 -1.38
CA ILE A 158 5.17 -4.54 -2.04
C ILE A 158 3.85 -4.27 -1.31
N CYS A 159 2.75 -4.52 -2.01
CA CYS A 159 1.47 -4.91 -1.42
C CYS A 159 1.30 -6.42 -1.67
N ASN A 160 1.13 -7.22 -0.61
CA ASN A 160 1.03 -8.67 -0.64
C ASN A 160 -0.42 -9.17 -0.48
N ILE A 161 -1.41 -8.27 -0.59
CA ILE A 161 -2.83 -8.64 -0.57
C ILE A 161 -3.16 -9.55 -1.75
N VAL A 162 -3.96 -10.58 -1.45
CA VAL A 162 -4.61 -11.43 -2.45
C VAL A 162 -6.10 -11.48 -2.20
N GLU A 163 -6.89 -11.21 -3.23
CA GLU A 163 -8.36 -11.15 -3.16
C GLU A 163 -9.00 -12.14 -4.12
N LEU A 164 -10.18 -12.66 -3.77
CA LEU A 164 -10.95 -13.54 -4.64
C LEU A 164 -12.01 -12.72 -5.38
N GLU A 165 -11.76 -12.39 -6.65
CA GLU A 165 -12.70 -11.67 -7.50
C GLU A 165 -13.24 -12.57 -8.61
N GLU A 166 -14.57 -12.64 -8.76
CA GLU A 166 -15.26 -13.46 -9.77
C GLU A 166 -14.85 -14.95 -9.82
N GLY A 167 -14.23 -15.47 -8.76
CA GLY A 167 -13.75 -16.85 -8.66
C GLY A 167 -12.30 -17.06 -9.12
N GLU A 168 -11.56 -15.98 -9.36
CA GLU A 168 -10.13 -15.96 -9.64
C GLU A 168 -9.39 -15.20 -8.54
N TRP A 169 -8.17 -15.62 -8.21
CA TRP A 169 -7.32 -14.92 -7.25
C TRP A 169 -6.62 -13.75 -7.94
N GLU A 170 -6.72 -12.56 -7.34
CA GLU A 170 -6.05 -11.34 -7.76
C GLU A 170 -4.96 -11.01 -6.74
N SER A 171 -3.70 -11.12 -7.17
CA SER A 171 -2.53 -10.83 -6.34
C SER A 171 -2.00 -9.44 -6.67
N HIS A 172 -2.03 -8.55 -5.67
CA HIS A 172 -1.54 -7.18 -5.84
C HIS A 172 -0.07 -7.16 -6.24
N TYR A 173 0.75 -8.05 -5.66
CA TYR A 173 2.17 -8.21 -6.01
C TYR A 173 2.38 -8.64 -7.47
N LEU A 174 1.61 -9.62 -7.97
CA LEU A 174 1.75 -10.13 -9.33
C LEU A 174 1.24 -9.14 -10.39
N GLU A 175 0.20 -8.38 -10.06
CA GLU A 175 -0.38 -7.36 -10.94
C GLU A 175 0.47 -6.08 -11.03
N GLY A 176 1.38 -5.85 -10.08
CA GLY A 176 2.42 -4.83 -10.21
C GLY A 176 2.65 -3.94 -9.00
N MET A 177 1.97 -4.18 -7.87
CA MET A 177 2.20 -3.44 -6.62
C MET A 177 3.52 -3.82 -5.97
N ARG A 178 4.62 -3.37 -6.59
CA ARG A 178 5.99 -3.61 -6.16
C ARG A 178 6.93 -2.51 -6.64
N ALA A 179 7.88 -2.11 -5.80
CA ALA A 179 9.00 -1.22 -6.16
C ALA A 179 10.34 -1.72 -5.62
N GLU A 180 11.43 -1.39 -6.33
CA GLU A 180 12.79 -1.55 -5.81
C GLU A 180 13.16 -0.30 -5.00
N PHE A 181 13.78 -0.51 -3.84
CA PHE A 181 14.26 0.55 -2.97
C PHE A 181 15.67 0.21 -2.49
N THR A 182 16.60 1.16 -2.60
CA THR A 182 18.00 0.96 -2.21
C THR A 182 18.33 1.85 -1.04
N VAL A 183 18.90 1.24 0.00
CA VAL A 183 19.57 1.98 1.06
C VAL A 183 21.06 1.88 0.77
N GLN A 184 21.72 2.98 0.48
CA GLN A 184 23.16 3.01 0.22
C GLN A 184 23.92 3.23 1.53
N ALA A 185 25.17 2.80 1.58
CA ALA A 185 26.04 3.13 2.70
C ALA A 185 26.11 4.65 2.83
N ALA A 186 25.96 5.15 4.06
CA ALA A 186 26.09 6.57 4.30
C ALA A 186 27.47 6.99 3.80
N GLY A 187 27.50 7.98 2.90
CA GLY A 187 28.77 8.55 2.46
C GLY A 187 29.57 8.97 3.70
N GLU A 188 30.82 8.52 3.80
CA GLU A 188 31.79 9.19 4.67
C GLU A 188 31.76 10.68 4.24
N ASP A 189 31.20 11.56 5.08
CA ASP A 189 30.89 13.00 4.84
C ASP A 189 29.50 13.42 4.31
N ALA A 190 28.40 12.86 4.85
CA ALA A 190 27.10 13.57 4.83
C ALA A 190 27.06 14.89 5.65
N SER A 191 28.20 15.33 6.22
CA SER A 191 28.38 16.71 6.71
C SER A 191 28.97 17.67 5.68
N GLU A 192 29.31 17.22 4.46
CA GLU A 192 29.84 18.09 3.39
C GLU A 192 29.14 17.93 2.02
N ALA A 193 28.03 17.20 1.93
CA ALA A 193 27.27 17.00 0.68
C ALA A 193 26.06 17.95 0.49
N GLU A 194 26.14 19.19 0.98
CA GLU A 194 25.21 20.28 0.59
C GLU A 194 25.55 20.90 -0.78
N ASP A 195 26.48 20.33 -1.56
CA ASP A 195 26.88 20.83 -2.87
C ASP A 195 27.07 19.67 -3.85
N ALA A 196 25.98 19.14 -4.43
CA ALA A 196 25.92 18.77 -5.85
C ALA A 196 24.53 18.24 -6.24
N GLU A 197 23.98 18.86 -7.29
CA GLU A 197 22.80 18.44 -8.06
C GLU A 197 21.41 18.78 -7.48
N ALA A 198 21.18 20.03 -7.09
CA ALA A 198 19.84 20.60 -7.04
C ALA A 198 19.79 21.90 -7.85
N GLY A 199 18.89 21.96 -8.84
CA GLY A 199 18.47 23.23 -9.42
C GLY A 199 17.99 24.13 -8.28
N ILE A 200 18.68 25.27 -8.09
CA ILE A 200 18.40 26.37 -7.16
C ILE A 200 17.32 26.04 -6.10
N VAL A 201 17.70 25.28 -5.08
CA VAL A 201 16.92 25.21 -3.83
C VAL A 201 17.57 26.21 -2.89
N ASN A 202 16.89 27.32 -2.61
CA ASN A 202 17.31 28.16 -1.49
C ASN A 202 17.11 27.34 -0.21
N PRO A 203 18.11 27.22 0.67
CA PRO A 203 17.95 26.49 1.92
C PRO A 203 16.77 27.08 2.70
N LYS A 204 15.89 26.20 3.22
CA LYS A 204 14.74 26.59 4.03
C LYS A 204 15.20 27.52 5.16
N PRO A 205 14.74 28.77 5.21
CA PRO A 205 15.12 29.67 6.29
C PRO A 205 14.62 29.10 7.63
N GLU A 206 15.47 29.11 8.66
CA GLU A 206 15.09 28.67 10.00
C GLU A 206 13.88 29.46 10.49
N GLY A 207 12.78 28.75 10.80
CA GLY A 207 11.54 29.37 11.28
C GLY A 207 10.60 29.89 10.18
N ALA A 208 10.89 29.65 8.90
CA ALA A 208 9.97 29.97 7.81
C ALA A 208 8.67 29.13 7.91
N THR A 209 7.54 29.78 7.61
CA THR A 209 6.26 29.08 7.45
C THR A 209 6.28 28.36 6.11
N GLU A 210 6.12 27.04 6.15
CA GLU A 210 6.05 26.23 4.94
C GLU A 210 4.65 26.30 4.30
N VAL A 211 4.59 26.56 3.00
CA VAL A 211 3.35 26.49 2.21
C VAL A 211 3.57 25.53 1.06
N ARG A 212 2.82 24.43 1.07
CA ARG A 212 2.82 23.49 -0.05
C ARG A 212 2.02 24.04 -1.21
N VAL A 213 2.54 23.87 -2.42
CA VAL A 213 1.89 24.26 -3.66
C VAL A 213 1.94 23.07 -4.61
N SER A 214 0.78 22.47 -4.87
CA SER A 214 0.66 21.43 -5.88
C SER A 214 0.49 22.07 -7.25
N LEU A 215 1.32 21.64 -8.19
CA LEU A 215 1.22 21.99 -9.60
C LEU A 215 0.69 20.79 -10.36
N ALA A 216 -0.38 20.99 -11.11
CA ALA A 216 -0.84 20.06 -12.12
C ALA A 216 -0.99 20.82 -13.44
N GLU A 217 -1.27 20.12 -14.55
CA GLU A 217 -1.51 20.81 -15.82
C GLU A 217 -2.56 21.93 -15.63
N TRP A 218 -2.13 23.17 -15.92
CA TRP A 218 -2.93 24.40 -15.82
C TRP A 218 -3.39 24.80 -14.40
N THR A 219 -2.89 24.16 -13.35
CA THR A 219 -3.38 24.37 -11.98
C THR A 219 -2.24 24.69 -11.01
N VAL A 220 -2.45 25.74 -10.22
CA VAL A 220 -1.60 26.10 -9.06
C VAL A 220 -2.48 26.04 -7.81
N ALA A 221 -2.23 25.08 -6.94
CA ALA A 221 -3.06 24.81 -5.76
C ALA A 221 -2.23 24.91 -4.48
N PRO A 222 -2.21 26.07 -3.80
CA PRO A 222 -1.60 26.16 -2.48
C PRO A 222 -2.47 25.44 -1.44
N ALA A 223 -1.85 24.71 -0.52
CA ALA A 223 -2.53 24.02 0.58
C ALA A 223 -3.27 25.00 1.52
N VAL A 224 -2.79 26.25 1.58
CA VAL A 224 -3.42 27.34 2.32
C VAL A 224 -3.40 28.61 1.47
N SER A 225 -4.50 29.36 1.48
CA SER A 225 -4.62 30.65 0.79
C SER A 225 -4.32 31.85 1.70
N THR A 226 -3.93 31.60 2.95
CA THR A 226 -3.58 32.62 3.94
C THR A 226 -2.57 32.06 4.93
N VAL A 227 -1.50 32.81 5.20
CA VAL A 227 -0.49 32.49 6.21
C VAL A 227 -0.16 33.74 7.04
N GLN A 228 0.47 33.52 8.19
CA GLN A 228 1.03 34.63 8.97
C GLN A 228 2.18 35.28 8.20
N SER A 229 2.30 36.60 8.29
CA SER A 229 3.38 37.34 7.65
C SER A 229 4.74 36.96 8.26
N GLY A 230 5.74 36.71 7.42
CA GLY A 230 7.09 36.32 7.83
C GLY A 230 7.86 35.73 6.65
N ASP A 231 8.94 35.03 6.95
CA ASP A 231 9.63 34.21 5.96
C ASP A 231 8.72 33.02 5.60
N ILE A 232 8.52 32.80 4.31
CA ILE A 232 7.66 31.74 3.78
C ILE A 232 8.53 30.89 2.86
N ASP A 233 8.51 29.59 3.12
CA ASP A 233 9.15 28.59 2.28
C ASP A 233 8.07 27.89 1.45
N PHE A 234 8.17 27.97 0.13
CA PHE A 234 7.20 27.35 -0.77
C PHE A 234 7.75 26.02 -1.24
N LEU A 235 7.16 24.93 -0.77
CA LEU A 235 7.46 23.59 -1.26
C LEU A 235 6.53 23.30 -2.44
N VAL A 236 7.10 23.14 -3.62
CA VAL A 236 6.36 22.98 -4.87
C VAL A 236 6.43 21.54 -5.34
N ASP A 237 5.28 20.86 -5.41
CA ASP A 237 5.16 19.50 -5.93
C ASP A 237 4.66 19.55 -7.38
N ASN A 238 5.40 19.00 -8.34
CA ASN A 238 4.91 18.82 -9.72
C ASN A 238 4.19 17.47 -9.84
N LEU A 239 2.86 17.51 -9.88
CA LEU A 239 1.97 16.35 -10.04
C LEU A 239 1.53 16.17 -11.51
N GLY A 240 2.01 17.02 -12.43
CA GLY A 240 1.69 16.95 -13.85
C GLY A 240 2.74 16.17 -14.66
N PRO A 241 2.36 15.60 -15.83
CA PRO A 241 3.27 14.87 -16.73
C PRO A 241 4.25 15.77 -17.51
N ALA A 242 4.23 17.09 -17.30
CA ALA A 242 4.94 18.05 -18.13
C ALA A 242 6.32 18.45 -17.55
N ASP A 243 7.16 19.04 -18.42
CA ASP A 243 8.45 19.67 -18.12
C ASP A 243 8.44 20.45 -16.78
N PRO A 244 9.56 20.54 -16.06
CA PRO A 244 9.61 21.16 -14.74
C PRO A 244 9.01 22.58 -14.78
N PRO A 245 7.93 22.84 -14.03
CA PRO A 245 7.23 24.11 -14.08
C PRO A 245 8.09 25.22 -13.46
N GLU A 246 8.13 26.39 -14.11
CA GLU A 246 8.70 27.60 -13.52
C GLU A 246 7.69 28.23 -12.56
N VAL A 247 8.05 28.36 -11.28
CA VAL A 247 7.24 29.05 -10.28
C VAL A 247 7.80 30.43 -10.02
N VAL A 248 6.97 31.46 -10.24
CA VAL A 248 7.31 32.85 -9.92
C VAL A 248 6.39 33.34 -8.80
N VAL A 249 6.98 33.70 -7.65
CA VAL A 249 6.25 34.33 -6.54
C VAL A 249 6.12 35.82 -6.81
N VAL A 250 4.91 36.31 -7.08
CA VAL A 250 4.65 37.72 -7.36
C VAL A 250 4.06 38.40 -6.13
N ARG A 251 4.72 39.47 -5.66
CA ARG A 251 4.14 40.42 -4.68
C ARG A 251 3.46 41.55 -5.44
N PRO A 252 2.11 41.64 -5.45
CA PRO A 252 1.38 42.57 -6.30
C PRO A 252 1.59 44.07 -5.98
N ASP A 253 2.22 44.39 -4.85
CA ASP A 253 2.47 45.76 -4.36
C ASP A 253 3.92 46.23 -4.49
N ALA A 254 4.84 45.36 -4.94
CA ALA A 254 6.24 45.73 -5.19
C ALA A 254 6.37 46.43 -6.56
N HIS A 255 6.12 47.73 -6.61
CA HIS A 255 6.56 48.56 -7.74
C HIS A 255 8.09 48.64 -7.76
N SER A 256 8.70 48.34 -8.89
CA SER A 256 10.14 48.48 -9.11
C SER A 256 10.57 49.94 -8.96
N GLU A 257 11.41 50.24 -7.98
CA GLU A 257 12.17 51.48 -7.94
C GLU A 257 13.35 51.34 -8.93
N GLU A 258 13.31 52.10 -10.04
CA GLU A 258 14.43 52.30 -10.99
C GLU A 258 15.53 53.18 -10.38
#